data_AF-R9MD84-F1
#
_entry.id   AF-R9MD84-F1
#
_cell.length_a   1.000
_cell.length_b   1.000
_cell.length_c   1.000
_cell.angle_alpha   90.00
_cell.angle_beta   90.00
_cell.angle_gamma   90.00
#
_symmetry.space_group_name_H-M   'P 1'
#
loop_
_entity.id
_entity.type
_entity.pdbx_description
1 polymer ?
#
loop_
_entity_poly.entity_id
_entity_poly.type
_entity_poly.pdbx_seq_one_letter_code
_entity_poly.pdbx_strand_id
1 'polypeptide(L)'
;MKNYRDNELKSYVIAAILMYFITTNGISGILNKDDISILQFVIDLLNVAIISSSIYAFVFVLDSVYGSDLKRTLVFLFTDEPGQTIFDSIKKKKSDIRFSNTDVEKYYKDVFAQMPEDKKGRKIYQNQQWYHIYHQYRDIEMVTTSAKDFRLCRDIFISTINIFFNYKLYMSF
;
A
#
# COMPACT_ATOMS: atom_id res chain seq x y z
N MET A 1 -19.28 5.30 -5.94
CA MET A 1 -17.92 5.85 -5.73
C MET A 1 -16.84 4.83 -5.30
N LYS A 2 -17.17 3.54 -5.06
CA LYS A 2 -16.17 2.46 -4.87
C LYS A 2 -15.38 2.15 -6.17
N ASN A 3 -16.01 2.35 -7.33
CA ASN A 3 -15.48 2.04 -8.67
C ASN A 3 -14.19 2.77 -9.06
N TYR A 4 -13.97 4.01 -8.63
CA TYR A 4 -12.80 4.77 -9.10
C TYR A 4 -11.48 4.18 -8.57
N ARG A 5 -11.48 3.61 -7.36
CA ARG A 5 -10.29 3.05 -6.70
C ARG A 5 -9.99 1.60 -7.06
N ASP A 6 -11.03 0.82 -7.33
CA ASP A 6 -10.83 -0.50 -7.95
C ASP A 6 -10.15 -0.32 -9.32
N ASN A 7 -10.47 0.75 -10.04
CA ASN A 7 -9.80 1.07 -11.30
C ASN A 7 -8.34 1.49 -11.10
N GLU A 8 -8.00 2.23 -10.03
CA GLU A 8 -6.61 2.59 -9.71
C GLU A 8 -5.78 1.35 -9.40
N LEU A 9 -6.29 0.43 -8.56
CA LEU A 9 -5.59 -0.81 -8.25
C LEU A 9 -5.41 -1.70 -9.49
N LYS A 10 -6.46 -1.85 -10.30
CA LYS A 10 -6.38 -2.60 -11.57
C LYS A 10 -5.36 -1.97 -12.53
N SER A 11 -5.39 -0.65 -12.67
CA SER A 11 -4.46 0.09 -13.53
C SER A 11 -3.01 -0.06 -13.05
N TYR A 12 -2.79 -0.03 -11.73
CA TYR A 12 -1.49 -0.29 -11.13
C TYR A 12 -0.98 -1.70 -11.45
N VAL A 13 -1.81 -2.74 -11.25
CA VAL A 13 -1.43 -4.13 -11.54
C VAL A 13 -1.10 -4.31 -13.02
N ILE A 14 -1.93 -3.76 -13.93
CA ILE A 14 -1.66 -3.80 -15.38
C ILE A 14 -0.34 -3.10 -15.70
N ALA A 15 -0.11 -1.89 -15.17
CA ALA A 15 1.12 -1.15 -15.42
C ALA A 15 2.36 -1.89 -14.89
N ALA A 16 2.28 -2.52 -13.72
CA ALA A 16 3.37 -3.30 -13.15
C ALA A 16 3.69 -4.54 -14.00
N ILE A 17 2.67 -5.23 -14.52
CA ILE A 17 2.83 -6.35 -15.45
C ILE A 17 3.49 -5.88 -16.76
N LEU A 18 3.06 -4.75 -17.33
CA LEU A 18 3.66 -4.20 -18.54
C LEU A 18 5.12 -3.79 -18.34
N MET A 19 5.43 -3.11 -17.24
CA MET A 19 6.79 -2.74 -16.86
C MET A 19 7.68 -3.97 -16.76
N TYR A 20 7.16 -5.05 -16.17
CA TYR A 20 7.86 -6.33 -16.11
C TYR A 20 8.24 -6.85 -17.51
N PHE A 21 7.29 -6.93 -18.45
CA PHE A 21 7.57 -7.40 -19.81
C PHE A 21 8.63 -6.59 -20.53
N ILE A 22 8.59 -5.26 -20.36
CA ILE A 22 9.60 -4.36 -20.93
C ILE A 22 10.99 -4.68 -20.35
N THR A 23 11.08 -4.95 -19.04
CA THR A 23 12.36 -5.21 -18.37
C THR A 23 12.96 -6.59 -18.62
N THR A 24 12.14 -7.64 -18.81
CA THR A 24 12.65 -9.02 -19.00
C THR A 24 12.97 -9.37 -20.44
N ASN A 25 12.10 -9.02 -21.37
CA ASN A 25 12.31 -9.33 -22.78
C ASN A 25 13.14 -8.26 -23.50
N GLY A 26 13.23 -7.06 -22.91
CA GLY A 26 13.82 -5.88 -23.54
C GLY A 26 13.01 -5.44 -24.76
N ILE A 27 12.86 -4.14 -24.98
CA ILE A 27 12.37 -3.63 -26.28
C ILE A 27 13.29 -4.13 -27.42
N SER A 28 14.57 -4.36 -27.11
CA SER A 28 15.59 -4.91 -28.01
C SER A 28 15.38 -6.36 -28.43
N GLY A 29 14.74 -7.22 -27.62
CA GLY A 29 14.48 -8.62 -28.01
C GLY A 29 13.41 -8.77 -29.10
N ILE A 30 12.54 -7.76 -29.21
CA ILE A 30 11.51 -7.63 -30.24
C ILE A 30 12.05 -6.92 -31.49
N LEU A 31 12.95 -5.95 -31.33
CA LEU A 31 13.47 -5.10 -32.42
C LEU A 31 14.73 -5.63 -33.11
N ASN A 32 15.56 -6.48 -32.46
CA ASN A 32 16.85 -6.93 -32.99
C ASN A 32 16.83 -8.36 -33.58
N LYS A 33 15.70 -8.83 -34.11
CA LYS A 33 15.67 -10.08 -34.87
C LYS A 33 15.40 -9.72 -36.33
N ASP A 34 16.46 -9.73 -37.12
CA ASP A 34 16.42 -9.40 -38.55
C ASP A 34 15.56 -10.40 -39.38
N ASP A 35 15.11 -11.52 -38.79
CA ASP A 35 14.28 -12.56 -39.43
C ASP A 35 13.14 -13.10 -38.54
N ILE A 36 12.31 -12.23 -37.91
CA ILE A 36 11.09 -12.72 -37.24
C ILE A 36 10.02 -13.07 -38.29
N SER A 37 9.67 -14.35 -38.42
CA SER A 37 8.42 -14.72 -39.10
C SER A 37 7.24 -14.11 -38.36
N ILE A 38 6.30 -13.47 -39.08
CA ILE A 38 5.10 -12.85 -38.49
C ILE A 38 4.39 -13.80 -37.53
N LEU A 39 4.42 -15.10 -37.83
CA LEU A 39 3.86 -16.15 -37.00
C LEU A 39 4.58 -16.29 -35.64
N GLN A 40 5.91 -16.24 -35.60
CA GLN A 40 6.66 -16.26 -34.34
C GLN A 40 6.38 -15.02 -33.49
N PHE A 41 6.29 -13.85 -34.12
CA PHE A 41 5.91 -12.62 -33.41
C PHE A 41 4.52 -12.72 -32.76
N VAL A 42 3.54 -13.25 -33.50
CA VAL A 42 2.17 -13.46 -32.97
C VAL A 42 2.17 -14.46 -31.82
N ILE A 43 2.93 -15.55 -31.90
CA ILE A 43 3.07 -16.53 -30.82
C ILE A 43 3.68 -15.88 -29.57
N ASP A 44 4.76 -15.11 -29.74
CA ASP A 44 5.42 -14.43 -28.62
C ASP A 44 4.47 -13.43 -27.95
N LEU A 45 3.67 -12.69 -28.73
CA LEU A 45 2.65 -11.76 -28.22
C LEU A 45 1.54 -12.49 -27.46
N LEU A 46 1.06 -13.64 -27.97
CA LEU A 46 0.05 -14.45 -27.29
C LEU A 46 0.57 -15.01 -25.96
N ASN A 47 1.82 -15.49 -25.93
CA ASN A 47 2.44 -15.98 -24.70
C ASN A 47 2.54 -14.87 -23.64
N VAL A 48 2.96 -13.67 -24.05
CA VAL A 48 2.98 -12.48 -23.17
C VAL A 48 1.58 -12.19 -22.62
N ALA A 49 0.56 -12.18 -23.48
CA ALA A 49 -0.82 -11.90 -23.07
C ALA A 49 -1.35 -12.95 -22.08
N ILE A 50 -1.10 -14.24 -22.33
CA ILE A 50 -1.52 -15.34 -21.44
C ILE A 50 -0.84 -15.18 -20.08
N ILE A 51 0.48 -15.06 -20.03
CA ILE A 51 1.23 -14.89 -18.78
C ILE A 51 0.76 -13.65 -18.02
N SER A 52 0.56 -12.52 -18.71
CA SER A 52 0.02 -11.29 -18.13
C SER A 52 -1.32 -11.52 -17.44
N SER A 53 -2.25 -12.16 -18.16
CA SER A 53 -3.61 -12.41 -17.68
C SER A 53 -3.63 -13.35 -16.48
N SER A 54 -2.74 -14.37 -16.47
CA SER A 54 -2.59 -15.29 -15.36
C SER A 54 -2.06 -14.57 -14.12
N ILE A 55 -0.98 -13.79 -14.24
CA ILE A 55 -0.44 -13.01 -13.11
C ILE A 55 -1.50 -12.07 -12.55
N TYR A 56 -2.22 -11.36 -13.42
CA TYR A 56 -3.31 -10.47 -13.02
C TYR A 56 -4.36 -11.24 -12.20
N ALA A 57 -4.88 -12.36 -12.71
CA ALA A 57 -5.88 -13.16 -12.00
C ALA A 57 -5.38 -13.65 -10.64
N PHE A 58 -4.14 -14.17 -10.58
CA PHE A 58 -3.53 -14.63 -9.34
C PHE A 58 -3.38 -13.52 -8.30
N VAL A 59 -2.96 -12.32 -8.70
CA VAL A 59 -2.81 -11.17 -7.79
C VAL A 59 -4.14 -10.84 -7.11
N PHE A 60 -5.25 -10.81 -7.86
CA PHE A 60 -6.58 -10.53 -7.29
C PHE A 60 -7.13 -11.64 -6.40
N VAL A 61 -6.88 -12.91 -6.77
CA VAL A 61 -7.26 -14.05 -5.93
C VAL A 61 -6.50 -14.00 -4.61
N LEU A 62 -5.18 -13.81 -4.64
CA LEU A 62 -4.35 -13.69 -3.44
C LEU A 62 -4.77 -12.47 -2.60
N ASP A 63 -5.01 -11.31 -3.22
CA ASP A 63 -5.47 -10.12 -2.51
C ASP A 63 -6.78 -10.36 -1.73
N SER A 64 -7.67 -11.18 -2.29
CA SER A 64 -8.94 -11.57 -1.67
C SER A 64 -8.79 -12.57 -0.51
N VAL A 65 -7.72 -13.37 -0.50
CA VAL A 65 -7.39 -14.32 0.58
C VAL A 65 -6.89 -13.58 1.83
N TYR A 66 -6.20 -12.46 1.65
CA TYR A 66 -5.66 -11.70 2.77
C TYR A 66 -6.74 -10.94 3.54
N GLY A 67 -6.98 -11.31 4.79
CA GLY A 67 -7.81 -10.55 5.72
C GLY A 67 -7.24 -9.16 6.01
N SER A 68 -8.11 -8.19 6.34
CA SER A 68 -7.71 -6.79 6.57
C SER A 68 -6.64 -6.62 7.67
N ASP A 69 -6.70 -7.42 8.73
CA ASP A 69 -5.72 -7.38 9.82
C ASP A 69 -4.35 -7.91 9.41
N LEU A 70 -4.33 -8.96 8.59
CA LEU A 70 -3.10 -9.51 8.04
C LEU A 70 -2.45 -8.48 7.10
N LYS A 71 -3.24 -7.86 6.21
CA LYS A 71 -2.74 -6.78 5.34
C LYS A 71 -2.16 -5.62 6.15
N ARG A 72 -2.82 -5.22 7.24
CA ARG A 72 -2.33 -4.15 8.13
C ARG A 72 -1.03 -4.55 8.81
N THR A 73 -0.95 -5.77 9.33
CA THR A 73 0.27 -6.32 9.96
C THR A 73 1.44 -6.35 8.98
N LEU A 74 1.21 -6.73 7.72
CA LEU A 74 2.26 -6.75 6.69
C LEU A 74 2.78 -5.35 6.35
N VAL A 75 1.89 -4.35 6.20
CA VAL A 75 2.30 -2.96 5.93
C VAL A 75 3.15 -2.40 7.07
N PHE A 76 2.82 -2.76 8.31
CA PHE A 76 3.52 -2.28 9.51
C PHE A 76 4.46 -3.35 10.11
N LEU A 77 4.98 -4.27 9.30
CA LEU A 77 5.79 -5.39 9.82
C LEU A 77 7.05 -4.92 10.57
N PHE A 78 7.66 -3.83 10.12
CA PHE A 78 8.91 -3.30 10.67
C PHE A 78 8.76 -1.96 11.39
N THR A 79 7.54 -1.44 11.52
CA THR A 79 7.28 -0.10 12.04
C THR A 79 5.98 -0.06 12.81
N ASP A 80 5.88 0.79 13.83
CA ASP A 80 4.63 0.97 14.56
C ASP A 80 3.57 1.72 13.73
N GLU A 81 2.30 1.43 13.98
CA GLU A 81 1.21 2.19 13.36
C GLU A 81 1.27 3.67 13.82
N PRO A 82 0.99 4.65 12.95
CA PRO A 82 1.01 6.06 13.33
C PRO A 82 0.15 6.36 14.56
N GLY A 83 -1.02 5.75 14.69
CA GLY A 83 -1.89 5.90 15.87
C GLY A 83 -1.23 5.47 17.18
N GLN A 84 -0.30 4.51 17.15
CA GLN A 84 0.42 4.02 18.34
C GLN A 84 1.55 4.95 18.80
N THR A 85 1.96 5.93 17.98
CA THR A 85 3.14 6.76 18.24
C THR A 85 2.93 8.25 17.97
N ILE A 86 1.75 8.66 17.51
CA ILE A 86 1.47 10.02 17.05
C ILE A 86 1.71 11.05 18.15
N PHE A 87 1.26 10.79 19.39
CA PHE A 87 1.36 11.74 20.49
C PHE A 87 2.82 11.91 20.96
N ASP A 88 3.57 10.82 21.06
CA ASP A 88 5.02 10.89 21.30
C ASP A 88 5.76 11.65 20.18
N SER A 89 5.33 11.45 18.93
CA SER A 89 5.95 12.05 17.74
C SER A 89 5.68 13.56 17.67
N ILE A 90 4.42 13.99 17.84
CA ILE A 90 4.06 15.41 17.78
C ILE A 90 4.62 16.20 18.97
N LYS A 91 4.74 15.58 20.15
CA LYS A 91 5.35 16.23 21.32
C LYS A 91 6.83 16.53 21.12
N LYS A 92 7.54 15.67 20.39
CA LYS A 92 8.98 15.84 20.09
C LYS A 92 9.24 16.75 18.89
N LYS A 93 8.30 16.84 17.95
CA LYS A 93 8.50 17.50 16.66
C LYS A 93 8.35 19.01 16.78
N LYS A 94 9.48 19.72 16.81
CA LYS A 94 9.50 21.18 17.06
C LYS A 94 9.21 22.08 15.86
N SER A 95 9.15 21.56 14.63
CA SER A 95 9.18 22.35 13.39
C SER A 95 8.07 22.01 12.38
N ASP A 96 6.88 21.64 12.85
CA ASP A 96 5.73 21.47 11.95
C ASP A 96 5.10 22.83 11.62
N ILE A 97 4.93 23.16 10.34
CA ILE A 97 4.33 24.44 9.91
C ILE A 97 2.82 24.51 10.17
N ARG A 98 2.17 23.37 10.45
CA ARG A 98 0.70 23.27 10.57
C ARG A 98 0.19 23.60 11.98
N PHE A 99 1.05 23.52 13.00
CA PHE A 99 0.68 23.75 14.40
C PHE A 99 1.91 24.15 15.21
N SER A 100 1.73 24.93 16.27
CA SER A 100 2.81 25.26 17.21
C SER A 100 2.94 24.19 18.31
N ASN A 101 4.13 24.06 18.91
CA ASN A 101 4.32 23.15 20.07
C ASN A 101 3.44 23.57 21.26
N THR A 102 3.22 24.87 21.44
CA THR A 102 2.32 25.40 22.48
C THR A 102 0.88 24.98 22.26
N ASP A 103 0.43 24.91 21.00
CA ASP A 103 -0.92 24.42 20.68
C ASP A 103 -1.03 22.93 21.00
N VAL A 104 -0.02 22.13 20.62
CA VAL A 104 0.00 20.68 20.90
C VAL A 104 -0.09 20.40 22.40
N GLU A 105 0.71 21.08 23.21
CA GLU A 105 0.67 20.94 24.67
C GLU A 105 -0.67 21.38 25.26
N LYS A 106 -1.28 22.43 24.71
CA LYS A 106 -2.59 22.91 25.15
C LYS A 106 -3.72 21.94 24.81
N TYR A 107 -3.81 21.47 23.56
CA TYR A 107 -4.92 20.65 23.09
C TYR A 107 -4.86 19.19 23.57
N TYR A 108 -3.65 18.65 23.76
CA TYR A 108 -3.46 17.25 24.15
C TYR A 108 -2.93 17.09 25.58
N LYS A 109 -3.07 18.13 26.42
CA LYS A 109 -2.60 18.13 27.81
C LYS A 109 -3.07 16.88 28.58
N ASP A 110 -4.36 16.56 28.48
CA ASP A 110 -4.95 15.45 29.23
C ASP A 110 -4.45 14.09 28.72
N VAL A 111 -4.26 13.95 27.40
CA VAL A 111 -3.67 12.77 26.77
C VAL A 111 -2.24 12.56 27.27
N PHE A 112 -1.45 13.63 27.38
CA PHE A 112 -0.09 13.54 27.89
C PHE A 112 -0.03 13.27 29.39
N ALA A 113 -0.96 13.81 30.17
CA ALA A 113 -1.00 13.62 31.63
C ALA A 113 -1.37 12.19 32.03
N GLN A 114 -2.19 11.51 31.22
CA GLN A 114 -2.67 10.14 31.48
C GLN A 114 -1.85 9.07 30.72
N MET A 115 -0.78 9.47 30.03
CA MET A 115 -0.01 8.56 29.19
C MET A 115 0.77 7.54 30.04
N PRO A 116 0.63 6.23 29.81
CA PRO A 116 1.39 5.23 30.54
C PRO A 116 2.91 5.32 30.31
N GLU A 117 3.69 4.98 31.33
CA GLU A 117 5.15 4.92 31.22
C GLU A 117 5.64 3.66 30.49
N ASP A 118 4.88 2.58 30.56
CA ASP A 118 5.25 1.32 29.94
C ASP A 118 5.09 1.37 28.41
N LYS A 119 6.09 0.88 27.67
CA LYS A 119 6.14 1.04 26.21
C LYS A 119 4.93 0.42 25.49
N LYS A 120 4.42 -0.72 25.98
CA LYS A 120 3.31 -1.44 25.33
C LYS A 120 1.97 -0.78 25.62
N GLY A 121 1.68 -0.48 26.87
CA GLY A 121 0.50 0.23 27.35
C GLY A 121 0.43 1.63 26.77
N ARG A 122 1.57 2.32 26.66
CA ARG A 122 1.66 3.61 25.97
C ARG A 122 1.18 3.53 24.52
N LYS A 123 1.64 2.54 23.74
CA LYS A 123 1.20 2.35 22.34
C LYS A 123 -0.29 2.08 22.23
N ILE A 124 -0.83 1.22 23.10
CA ILE A 124 -2.26 0.89 23.14
C ILE A 124 -3.07 2.14 23.48
N TYR A 125 -2.67 2.87 24.51
CA TYR A 125 -3.32 4.10 24.95
C TYR A 125 -3.31 5.18 23.86
N GLN A 126 -2.14 5.45 23.26
CA GLN A 126 -2.02 6.40 22.15
C GLN A 126 -2.97 6.03 21.00
N ASN A 127 -2.99 4.75 20.62
CA ASN A 127 -3.85 4.30 19.54
C ASN A 127 -5.33 4.50 19.87
N GLN A 128 -5.76 4.18 21.10
CA GLN A 128 -7.13 4.40 21.55
C GLN A 128 -7.53 5.88 21.48
N GLN A 129 -6.68 6.79 22.00
CA GLN A 129 -6.94 8.22 21.95
C GLN A 129 -6.98 8.75 20.51
N TRP A 130 -6.07 8.28 19.65
CA TRP A 130 -6.07 8.61 18.23
C TRP A 130 -7.36 8.17 17.53
N TYR A 131 -7.82 6.94 17.78
CA TYR A 131 -9.08 6.44 17.21
C TYR A 131 -10.30 7.17 17.77
N HIS A 132 -10.27 7.63 19.02
CA HIS A 132 -11.33 8.47 19.57
C HIS A 132 -11.48 9.77 18.79
N ILE A 133 -10.37 10.48 18.54
CA ILE A 133 -10.34 11.70 17.71
C ILE A 133 -10.80 11.37 16.28
N TYR A 134 -10.24 10.32 15.67
CA TYR A 134 -10.62 9.90 14.32
C TYR A 134 -12.13 9.67 14.21
N HIS A 135 -12.74 8.99 15.17
CA HIS A 135 -14.18 8.71 15.14
C HIS A 135 -15.05 9.97 15.25
N GLN A 136 -14.60 10.99 15.98
CA GLN A 136 -15.30 12.28 16.06
C GLN A 136 -15.30 13.02 14.71
N TYR A 137 -14.21 12.90 13.95
CA TYR A 137 -14.00 13.66 12.72
C TYR A 137 -14.06 12.82 11.44
N ARG A 138 -14.50 11.56 11.53
CA ARG A 138 -14.43 10.57 10.43
C ARG A 138 -15.14 11.03 9.17
N ASP A 139 -16.24 11.78 9.30
CA ASP A 139 -17.09 12.18 8.18
C ASP A 139 -16.64 13.49 7.53
N ILE A 140 -15.60 14.14 8.07
CA ILE A 140 -14.93 15.24 7.38
C ILE A 140 -14.30 14.68 6.10
N GLU A 141 -14.58 15.33 4.97
CA GLU A 141 -14.16 14.86 3.64
C GLU A 141 -12.67 14.54 3.57
N MET A 142 -11.83 15.45 4.07
CA MET A 142 -10.37 15.27 4.10
C MET A 142 -9.97 14.00 4.89
N VAL A 143 -10.56 13.78 6.08
CA VAL A 143 -10.28 12.61 6.93
C VAL A 143 -10.75 11.33 6.26
N THR A 144 -11.96 11.34 5.70
CA THR A 144 -12.52 10.23 4.93
C THR A 144 -11.62 9.89 3.73
N THR A 145 -11.16 10.89 2.99
CA THR A 145 -10.28 10.71 1.82
C THR A 145 -8.95 10.12 2.25
N SER A 146 -8.29 10.66 3.27
CA SER A 146 -7.03 10.08 3.78
C SER A 146 -7.20 8.64 4.28
N ALA A 147 -8.28 8.35 5.01
CA ALA A 147 -8.56 6.99 5.48
C ALA A 147 -8.81 6.02 4.32
N LYS A 148 -9.45 6.50 3.25
CA LYS A 148 -9.59 5.74 2.02
C LYS A 148 -8.22 5.57 1.35
N ASP A 149 -7.39 6.61 1.22
CA ASP A 149 -6.09 6.57 0.53
C ASP A 149 -5.16 5.56 1.20
N PHE A 150 -5.15 5.54 2.53
CA PHE A 150 -4.43 4.53 3.31
C PHE A 150 -4.86 3.10 2.92
N ARG A 151 -6.16 2.82 2.81
CA ARG A 151 -6.64 1.49 2.39
C ARG A 151 -6.17 1.11 0.99
N LEU A 152 -6.22 2.05 0.05
CA LEU A 152 -5.72 1.82 -1.30
C LEU A 152 -4.21 1.55 -1.30
N CYS A 153 -3.43 2.36 -0.59
CA CYS A 153 -1.98 2.18 -0.49
C CYS A 153 -1.63 0.80 0.11
N ARG A 154 -2.36 0.38 1.15
CA ARG A 154 -2.24 -0.97 1.73
C ARG A 154 -2.52 -2.05 0.68
N ASP A 155 -3.60 -1.94 -0.08
CA ASP A 155 -3.98 -2.94 -1.08
C ASP A 155 -3.00 -2.95 -2.29
N ILE A 156 -2.45 -1.80 -2.68
CA ILE A 156 -1.35 -1.70 -3.65
C ILE A 156 -0.12 -2.42 -3.12
N PHE A 157 0.33 -2.14 -1.89
CA PHE A 157 1.50 -2.79 -1.29
C PHE A 157 1.38 -4.31 -1.29
N ILE A 158 0.20 -4.83 -0.91
CA ILE A 158 -0.07 -6.28 -0.94
C ILE A 158 -0.05 -6.82 -2.36
N SER A 159 -0.66 -6.10 -3.30
CA SER A 159 -0.62 -6.48 -4.73
C SER A 159 0.80 -6.48 -5.28
N THR A 160 1.66 -5.55 -4.85
CA THR A 160 3.09 -5.53 -5.21
C THR A 160 3.80 -6.77 -4.70
N ILE A 161 3.58 -7.17 -3.44
CA ILE A 161 4.13 -8.42 -2.88
C ILE A 161 3.67 -9.62 -3.70
N ASN A 162 2.38 -9.68 -4.05
CA ASN A 162 1.83 -10.77 -4.86
C ASN A 162 2.47 -10.83 -6.25
N ILE A 163 2.68 -9.68 -6.90
CA ILE A 163 3.35 -9.61 -8.21
C ILE A 163 4.78 -10.14 -8.09
N PHE A 164 5.53 -9.72 -7.07
CA PHE A 164 6.88 -10.23 -6.83
C PHE A 164 6.91 -11.74 -6.57
N PHE A 165 5.97 -12.25 -5.78
CA PHE A 165 5.84 -13.69 -5.50
C PHE A 165 5.53 -14.47 -6.77
N ASN A 166 4.55 -14.04 -7.56
CA ASN A 166 4.21 -14.67 -8.84
C ASN A 166 5.40 -14.64 -9.80
N TYR A 167 6.10 -13.51 -9.91
CA TYR A 167 7.30 -13.42 -10.74
C TYR A 167 8.37 -14.43 -10.33
N LYS A 168 8.69 -14.52 -9.03
CA LYS A 168 9.67 -15.49 -8.54
C LYS A 168 9.26 -16.93 -8.84
N LEU A 169 7.97 -17.23 -8.76
CA LEU A 169 7.44 -18.52 -9.14
C LEU A 169 7.66 -18.79 -10.63
N TYR A 170 7.30 -17.86 -11.52
CA TYR A 170 7.48 -18.00 -12.97
C TYR A 170 8.95 -18.12 -13.41
N MET A 171 9.89 -17.46 -12.75
CA MET A 171 11.32 -17.57 -13.09
C MET A 171 12.01 -18.81 -12.50
N SER A 172 11.35 -19.52 -11.60
CA SER A 172 11.85 -20.76 -11.01
C SER A 172 11.46 -22.02 -11.80
N PHE A 173 10.60 -21.88 -12.81
CA PHE A 173 10.23 -22.93 -13.78
C PHE A 173 10.88 -22.64 -15.13
#